data_AF-Q9ASY9-F1
#
_entry.id   AF-Q9ASY9-F1
#
_cell.length_a   1.000
_cell.length_b   1.000
_cell.length_c   1.000
_cell.angle_alpha   90.00
_cell.angle_beta   90.00
_cell.angle_gamma   90.00
#
_symmetry.space_group_name_H-M   'P 1'
#
loop_
_entity.id
_entity.type
_entity.pdbx_description
1 polymer ?
#
loop_
_entity_poly.entity_id
_entity_poly.type
_entity_poly.pdbx_seq_one_letter_code
_entity_poly.pdbx_strand_id
1 'polypeptide(L)'
;MEKRGVIDTWIDKHRSIYTAATRHAFVVSIRDGSVDLSSFRTWLGQDYLFVRRFVPFVASVLIRACKDSGESSDMEVVLGGIASLNDEIEWFKREGSKWDVDFSTVVPQRANQEYGRFLEDLMSSEVKYPVIMTAFWAIEAVYQESFAHCLEDGNKTPVELTGACHRWGNDGFKQYCSSVKNIAERCLENASGEVLGEAEDVLVRVLELEVAFWEMSRGGQ
;
A
#
# COMPACT_ATOMS: atom_id res chain seq x y z
N MET A 1 -15.69 -18.33 -16.98
CA MET A 1 -15.84 -17.15 -16.12
C MET A 1 -15.04 -17.43 -14.87
N GLU A 2 -13.96 -16.69 -14.66
CA GLU A 2 -13.23 -16.73 -13.40
C GLU A 2 -14.21 -16.32 -12.28
N LYS A 3 -14.26 -17.09 -11.20
CA LYS A 3 -15.20 -16.84 -10.10
C LYS A 3 -14.79 -15.52 -9.46
N ARG A 4 -15.61 -14.48 -9.65
CA ARG A 4 -15.34 -13.13 -9.14
C ARG A 4 -15.25 -13.18 -7.62
N GLY A 5 -14.15 -12.67 -7.06
CA GLY A 5 -13.89 -12.71 -5.64
C GLY A 5 -14.74 -11.73 -4.83
N VAL A 6 -14.69 -11.87 -3.50
CA VAL A 6 -15.32 -10.96 -2.54
C VAL A 6 -14.71 -9.56 -2.68
N ILE A 7 -13.38 -9.48 -2.76
CA ILE A 7 -12.65 -8.21 -2.90
C ILE A 7 -13.00 -7.55 -4.24
N ASP A 8 -13.08 -8.30 -5.34
CA ASP A 8 -13.50 -7.73 -6.64
C ASP A 8 -14.88 -7.08 -6.56
N THR A 9 -15.79 -7.71 -5.83
CA THR A 9 -17.15 -7.19 -5.61
C THR A 9 -17.12 -5.90 -4.79
N TRP A 10 -16.27 -5.83 -3.76
CA TRP A 10 -16.06 -4.62 -2.97
C TRP A 10 -15.38 -3.50 -3.75
N ILE A 11 -14.38 -3.79 -4.59
CA ILE A 11 -13.75 -2.78 -5.45
C ILE A 11 -14.76 -2.21 -6.46
N ASP A 12 -15.65 -3.03 -7.02
CA ASP A 12 -16.71 -2.54 -7.89
C ASP A 12 -17.71 -1.66 -7.13
N LYS A 13 -18.09 -2.05 -5.91
CA LYS A 13 -18.99 -1.29 -5.02
C LYS A 13 -18.38 0.06 -4.60
N HIS A 14 -17.08 0.07 -4.28
CA HIS A 14 -16.34 1.24 -3.78
C HIS A 14 -15.45 1.88 -4.86
N ARG A 15 -15.84 1.73 -6.13
CA ARG A 15 -15.02 2.16 -7.29
C ARG A 15 -14.57 3.61 -7.20
N SER A 16 -15.42 4.50 -6.69
CA SER A 16 -15.10 5.93 -6.59
C SER A 16 -13.88 6.17 -5.69
N ILE A 17 -13.87 5.62 -4.47
CA ILE A 17 -12.75 5.82 -3.53
C ILE A 17 -11.52 5.01 -3.97
N TYR A 18 -11.72 3.82 -4.55
CA TYR A 18 -10.62 3.06 -5.12
C TYR A 18 -9.91 3.80 -6.26
N THR A 19 -10.67 4.45 -7.15
CA THR A 19 -10.10 5.29 -8.22
C THR A 19 -9.41 6.52 -7.63
N ALA A 20 -9.97 7.15 -6.60
CA ALA A 20 -9.33 8.28 -5.93
C ALA A 20 -7.98 7.88 -5.30
N ALA A 21 -7.87 6.67 -4.73
CA ALA A 21 -6.65 6.16 -4.12
C ALA A 21 -5.60 5.74 -5.17
N THR A 22 -6.01 5.16 -6.30
CA THR A 22 -5.10 4.61 -7.32
C THR A 22 -4.78 5.54 -8.48
N ARG A 23 -5.58 6.60 -8.66
CA ARG A 23 -5.44 7.60 -9.73
C ARG A 23 -5.51 9.01 -9.11
N HIS A 24 -4.93 9.16 -7.93
CA HIS A 24 -4.91 10.44 -7.23
C HIS A 24 -4.23 11.53 -8.09
N ALA A 25 -4.60 12.79 -7.89
CA ALA A 25 -4.05 13.92 -8.65
C ALA A 25 -2.51 14.03 -8.54
N PHE A 26 -1.91 13.53 -7.47
CA PHE A 26 -0.45 13.41 -7.32
C PHE A 26 0.14 12.34 -8.24
N VAL A 27 -0.48 11.16 -8.31
CA VAL A 27 -0.06 10.06 -9.19
C VAL A 27 -0.22 10.47 -10.66
N VAL A 28 -1.36 11.08 -11.00
CA VAL A 28 -1.62 11.58 -12.35
C VAL A 28 -0.61 12.67 -12.75
N SER A 29 -0.24 13.57 -11.83
CA SER A 29 0.76 14.58 -12.15
C SER A 29 2.15 13.99 -12.41
N ILE A 30 2.51 12.87 -11.75
CA ILE A 30 3.72 12.11 -12.08
C ILE A 30 3.62 11.56 -13.50
N ARG A 31 2.55 10.83 -13.82
CA ARG A 31 2.34 10.26 -15.17
C ARG A 31 2.41 11.33 -16.25
N ASP A 32 1.79 12.48 -16.04
CA ASP A 32 1.66 13.53 -17.06
C ASP A 32 2.90 14.43 -17.15
N GLY A 33 3.89 14.24 -16.27
CA GLY A 33 5.11 15.04 -16.22
C GLY A 33 4.91 16.46 -15.66
N SER A 34 3.79 16.69 -14.97
CA SER A 34 3.42 18.00 -14.40
C SER A 34 3.66 18.10 -12.89
N VAL A 35 4.13 17.01 -12.26
CA VAL A 35 4.41 16.95 -10.83
C VAL A 35 5.42 18.01 -10.40
N ASP A 36 5.14 18.68 -9.28
CA ASP A 36 6.14 19.49 -8.60
C ASP A 36 7.12 18.58 -7.86
N LEU A 37 8.41 18.73 -8.15
CA LEU A 37 9.47 17.98 -7.48
C LEU A 37 9.52 18.25 -5.97
N SER A 38 9.01 19.39 -5.50
CA SER A 38 8.85 19.67 -4.06
C SER A 38 7.79 18.74 -3.43
N SER A 39 6.71 18.45 -4.16
CA SER A 39 5.69 17.48 -3.75
C SER A 39 6.27 16.06 -3.70
N PHE A 40 7.09 15.70 -4.70
CA PHE A 40 7.77 14.40 -4.70
C PHE A 40 8.73 14.25 -3.51
N ARG A 41 9.50 15.29 -3.15
CA ARG A 41 10.35 15.29 -1.95
C ARG A 41 9.53 15.14 -0.66
N THR A 42 8.37 15.79 -0.60
CA THR A 42 7.44 15.68 0.53
C THR A 42 6.94 14.24 0.67
N TRP A 43 6.45 13.64 -0.42
CA TRP A 43 6.07 12.24 -0.46
C TRP A 43 7.22 11.34 -0.01
N LEU A 44 8.42 11.49 -0.59
CA LEU A 44 9.59 10.67 -0.28
C LEU A 44 9.92 10.68 1.22
N GLY A 45 9.89 11.86 1.84
CA GLY A 45 10.11 12.02 3.27
C GLY A 45 9.06 11.32 4.12
N GLN A 46 7.77 11.51 3.80
CA GLN A 46 6.67 10.93 4.56
C GLN A 46 6.58 9.41 4.37
N ASP A 47 6.83 8.93 3.16
CA ASP A 47 6.71 7.52 2.81
C ASP A 47 7.83 6.68 3.43
N TYR A 48 9.03 7.25 3.55
CA TYR A 48 10.08 6.65 4.36
C TYR A 48 9.64 6.45 5.83
N LEU A 49 8.97 7.44 6.43
CA LEU A 49 8.43 7.30 7.79
C LEU A 49 7.31 6.26 7.86
N PHE A 50 6.46 6.20 6.84
CA PHE A 50 5.39 5.21 6.74
C PHE A 50 5.93 3.79 6.64
N VAL A 51 6.87 3.51 5.75
CA VAL A 51 7.50 2.18 5.60
C VAL A 51 8.09 1.69 6.91
N ARG A 52 8.70 2.57 7.71
CA ARG A 52 9.23 2.21 9.04
C ARG A 52 8.14 1.80 10.04
N ARG A 53 6.91 2.30 9.90
CA ARG A 53 5.73 1.87 10.67
C ARG A 53 5.06 0.64 10.06
N PHE A 54 5.14 0.50 8.74
CA PHE A 54 4.60 -0.63 8.01
C PHE A 54 5.36 -1.93 8.30
N VAL A 55 6.69 -1.88 8.47
CA VAL A 55 7.49 -3.07 8.79
C VAL A 55 7.01 -3.82 10.04
N PRO A 56 6.79 -3.18 11.22
CA PRO A 56 6.17 -3.83 12.37
C PRO A 56 4.80 -4.45 12.08
N PHE A 57 3.97 -3.76 11.30
CA PHE A 57 2.66 -4.27 10.88
C PHE A 57 2.83 -5.56 10.06
N VAL A 58 3.65 -5.56 9.01
CA VAL A 58 3.86 -6.77 8.18
C VAL A 58 4.51 -7.90 8.99
N ALA A 59 5.41 -7.60 9.94
CA ALA A 59 5.94 -8.59 10.87
C ALA A 59 4.82 -9.20 11.76
N SER A 60 3.85 -8.40 12.20
CA SER A 60 2.67 -8.91 12.89
C SER A 60 1.84 -9.81 11.98
N VAL A 61 1.63 -9.42 10.71
CA VAL A 61 0.93 -10.24 9.71
C VAL A 61 1.63 -11.57 9.50
N LEU A 62 2.96 -11.60 9.45
CA LEU A 62 3.74 -12.82 9.35
C LEU A 62 3.48 -13.75 10.55
N ILE A 63 3.49 -13.20 11.77
CA ILE A 63 3.18 -13.99 12.98
C ILE A 63 1.77 -14.57 12.92
N ARG A 64 0.79 -13.78 12.43
CA ARG A 64 -0.60 -14.24 12.25
C ARG A 64 -0.68 -15.30 11.16
N ALA A 65 0.03 -15.15 10.05
CA ALA A 65 0.10 -16.14 8.98
C ALA A 65 0.65 -17.49 9.48
N CYS A 66 1.63 -17.47 10.40
CA CYS A 66 2.14 -18.70 11.02
C CYS A 66 1.15 -19.40 11.94
N LYS A 67 0.23 -18.66 12.57
CA LYS A 67 -0.64 -19.17 13.64
C LYS A 67 -2.07 -19.47 13.17
N ASP A 68 -2.58 -18.66 12.26
CA ASP A 68 -4.03 -18.57 12.01
C ASP A 68 -4.42 -19.03 10.59
N SER A 69 -3.48 -19.09 9.64
CA SER A 69 -3.80 -19.35 8.22
C SER A 69 -4.31 -20.76 7.96
N GLY A 70 -3.81 -21.76 8.70
CA GLY A 70 -3.96 -23.17 8.37
C GLY A 70 -3.16 -23.63 7.14
N GLU A 71 -2.51 -22.71 6.41
CA GLU A 71 -1.82 -22.94 5.14
C GLU A 71 -0.36 -22.45 5.22
N SER A 72 0.61 -23.36 5.12
CA SER A 72 2.03 -23.00 5.29
C SER A 72 2.53 -22.01 4.24
N SER A 73 1.94 -21.99 3.03
CA SER A 73 2.33 -21.08 1.95
C SER A 73 2.08 -19.61 2.26
N ASP A 74 1.12 -19.30 3.14
CA ASP A 74 0.78 -17.91 3.46
C ASP A 74 1.94 -17.19 4.13
N MET A 75 2.60 -17.91 5.04
CA MET A 75 3.80 -17.44 5.72
C MET A 75 4.91 -17.10 4.72
N GLU A 76 5.12 -17.92 3.71
CA GLU A 76 6.15 -17.70 2.68
C GLU A 76 5.87 -16.46 1.83
N VAL A 77 4.61 -16.23 1.47
CA VAL A 77 4.19 -15.02 0.74
C VAL A 77 4.41 -13.78 1.60
N VAL A 78 3.96 -13.77 2.85
CA VAL A 78 4.15 -12.61 3.73
C VAL A 78 5.63 -12.37 4.02
N LEU A 79 6.42 -13.43 4.20
CA LEU A 79 7.88 -13.33 4.38
C LEU A 79 8.57 -12.68 3.18
N GLY A 80 8.13 -13.00 1.95
CA GLY A 80 8.62 -12.34 0.73
C GLY A 80 8.41 -10.83 0.75
N GLY A 81 7.27 -10.36 1.25
CA GLY A 81 6.98 -8.93 1.43
C GLY A 81 7.96 -8.28 2.42
N ILE A 82 8.16 -8.89 3.60
CA ILE A 82 9.10 -8.37 4.59
C ILE A 82 10.52 -8.28 4.02
N ALA A 83 10.96 -9.29 3.26
CA ALA A 83 12.27 -9.26 2.61
C ALA A 83 12.38 -8.06 1.64
N SER A 84 11.36 -7.80 0.84
CA SER A 84 11.34 -6.65 -0.08
C SER A 84 11.32 -5.28 0.63
N LEU A 85 10.75 -5.20 1.83
CA LEU A 85 10.74 -3.96 2.63
C LEU A 85 12.14 -3.57 3.12
N ASN A 86 13.06 -4.52 3.29
CA ASN A 86 14.45 -4.18 3.59
C ASN A 86 15.11 -3.46 2.39
N ASP A 87 14.90 -3.97 1.18
CA ASP A 87 15.39 -3.33 -0.05
C ASP A 87 14.72 -1.97 -0.28
N GLU A 88 13.48 -1.81 0.20
CA GLU A 88 12.74 -0.55 0.18
C GLU A 88 13.40 0.53 1.02
N ILE A 89 13.72 0.20 2.27
CA ILE A 89 14.38 1.12 3.18
C ILE A 89 15.72 1.58 2.60
N GLU A 90 16.48 0.67 2.00
CA GLU A 90 17.73 1.02 1.33
C GLU A 90 17.52 1.87 0.07
N TRP A 91 16.45 1.62 -0.69
CA TRP A 91 16.07 2.48 -1.81
C TRP A 91 15.73 3.90 -1.34
N PHE A 92 14.92 4.06 -0.29
CA PHE A 92 14.60 5.36 0.29
C PHE A 92 15.86 6.10 0.73
N LYS A 93 16.80 5.45 1.41
CA LYS A 93 18.08 6.07 1.82
C LYS A 93 18.87 6.63 0.64
N ARG A 94 18.95 5.87 -0.47
CA ARG A 94 19.61 6.33 -1.70
C ARG A 94 18.89 7.50 -2.34
N GLU A 95 17.56 7.43 -2.45
CA GLU A 95 16.78 8.54 -2.99
C GLU A 95 16.83 9.77 -2.08
N GLY A 96 16.79 9.63 -0.75
CA GLY A 96 16.94 10.75 0.18
C GLY A 96 18.26 11.50 -0.04
N SER A 97 19.35 10.76 -0.28
CA SER A 97 20.66 11.36 -0.63
C SER A 97 20.63 12.07 -1.99
N LYS A 98 19.96 11.48 -3.00
CA LYS A 98 19.83 12.05 -4.35
C LYS A 98 18.95 13.32 -4.36
N TRP A 99 17.92 13.35 -3.54
CA TRP A 99 16.91 14.42 -3.52
C TRP A 99 17.15 15.50 -2.46
N ASP A 100 18.23 15.35 -1.68
CA ASP A 100 18.58 16.21 -0.55
C ASP A 100 17.47 16.24 0.53
N VAL A 101 16.96 15.06 0.87
CA VAL A 101 15.94 14.86 1.91
C VAL A 101 16.60 14.18 3.11
N ASP A 102 16.82 14.95 4.18
CA ASP A 102 17.27 14.41 5.47
C ASP A 102 16.09 13.85 6.25
N PHE A 103 15.91 12.53 6.21
CA PHE A 103 14.84 11.83 6.92
C PHE A 103 14.84 12.02 8.43
N SER A 104 15.97 12.42 9.05
CA SER A 104 16.01 12.70 10.49
C SER A 104 15.29 14.01 10.86
N THR A 105 15.09 14.89 9.88
CA THR A 105 14.41 16.19 10.04
C THR A 105 12.94 16.16 9.61
N VAL A 106 12.51 15.09 8.93
CA VAL A 106 11.12 14.96 8.47
C VAL A 106 10.19 14.73 9.65
N VAL A 107 9.21 15.61 9.82
CA VAL A 107 8.14 15.47 10.82
C VAL A 107 6.96 14.72 10.17
N PRO A 108 6.43 13.65 10.78
CA PRO A 108 5.27 12.95 10.24
C PRO A 108 4.06 13.88 10.24
N GLN A 109 3.46 14.09 9.06
CA GLN A 109 2.25 14.89 8.91
C GLN A 109 1.02 14.15 9.45
N ARG A 110 -0.10 14.87 9.58
CA ARG A 110 -1.33 14.32 10.16
C ARG A 110 -1.80 13.03 9.48
N ALA A 111 -1.81 12.98 8.15
CA ALA A 111 -2.21 11.79 7.40
C ALA A 111 -1.28 10.59 7.71
N ASN A 112 0.04 10.80 7.73
CA ASN A 112 1.00 9.77 8.13
C ASN A 112 0.76 9.27 9.57
N GLN A 113 0.50 10.18 10.51
CA GLN A 113 0.23 9.80 11.90
C GLN A 113 -1.09 9.02 12.07
N GLU A 114 -2.14 9.44 11.37
CA GLU A 114 -3.44 8.74 11.36
C GLU A 114 -3.31 7.33 10.77
N TYR A 115 -2.57 7.20 9.68
CA TYR A 115 -2.29 5.91 9.07
C TYR A 115 -1.43 5.03 9.99
N GLY A 116 -0.41 5.60 10.63
CA GLY A 116 0.41 4.89 11.62
C GLY A 116 -0.42 4.31 12.77
N ARG A 117 -1.37 5.09 13.32
CA ARG A 117 -2.28 4.60 14.37
C ARG A 117 -3.19 3.48 13.87
N PHE A 118 -3.71 3.61 12.65
CA PHE A 118 -4.53 2.56 12.05
C PHE A 118 -3.76 1.24 11.90
N LEU A 119 -2.49 1.29 11.47
CA LEU A 119 -1.63 0.11 11.43
C LEU A 119 -1.40 -0.48 12.83
N GLU A 120 -1.19 0.38 13.83
CA GLU A 120 -1.04 -0.05 15.23
C GLU A 120 -2.29 -0.77 15.74
N ASP A 121 -3.48 -0.26 15.45
CA ASP A 121 -4.76 -0.88 15.82
C ASP A 121 -4.95 -2.25 15.16
N LEU A 122 -4.58 -2.39 13.87
CA LEU A 122 -4.64 -3.66 13.14
C LEU A 122 -3.71 -4.74 13.71
N MET A 123 -2.68 -4.37 14.47
CA MET A 123 -1.79 -5.34 15.12
C MET A 123 -2.40 -5.98 16.39
N SER A 124 -3.56 -5.51 16.85
CA SER A 124 -4.26 -6.13 17.99
C SER A 124 -4.58 -7.60 17.72
N SER A 125 -4.44 -8.44 18.75
CA SER A 125 -4.83 -9.85 18.69
C SER A 125 -6.34 -10.06 18.50
N GLU A 126 -7.14 -9.01 18.73
CA GLU A 126 -8.59 -9.06 18.56
C GLU A 126 -9.00 -9.07 17.08
N VAL A 127 -8.21 -8.40 16.22
CA VAL A 127 -8.48 -8.28 14.79
C VAL A 127 -8.29 -9.64 14.11
N LYS A 128 -9.25 -10.03 13.26
CA LYS A 128 -9.24 -11.35 12.62
C LYS A 128 -8.28 -11.39 11.44
N TYR A 129 -7.67 -12.56 11.22
CA TYR A 129 -6.69 -12.74 10.14
C TYR A 129 -7.22 -12.36 8.74
N PRO A 130 -8.47 -12.68 8.34
CA PRO A 130 -9.00 -12.23 7.05
C PRO A 130 -9.04 -10.70 6.91
N VAL A 131 -9.33 -9.97 7.99
CA VAL A 131 -9.37 -8.50 8.03
C VAL A 131 -7.97 -7.93 7.84
N ILE A 132 -6.99 -8.45 8.57
CA ILE A 132 -5.58 -8.02 8.47
C ILE A 132 -5.02 -8.29 7.07
N MET A 133 -5.30 -9.45 6.49
CA MET A 133 -4.87 -9.78 5.13
C MET A 133 -5.53 -8.90 4.07
N THR A 134 -6.80 -8.52 4.28
CA THR A 134 -7.50 -7.58 3.39
C THR A 134 -6.85 -6.20 3.45
N ALA A 135 -6.54 -5.70 4.66
CA ALA A 135 -5.81 -4.46 4.83
C ALA A 135 -4.45 -4.53 4.13
N PHE A 136 -3.66 -5.56 4.43
CA PHE A 136 -2.31 -5.72 3.89
C PHE A 136 -2.32 -5.74 2.36
N TRP A 137 -3.23 -6.51 1.74
CA TRP A 137 -3.40 -6.50 0.30
C TRP A 137 -3.74 -5.10 -0.24
N ALA A 138 -4.70 -4.41 0.38
CA ALA A 138 -5.19 -3.12 -0.12
C ALA A 138 -4.09 -2.06 -0.16
N ILE A 139 -3.22 -2.02 0.86
CA ILE A 139 -2.08 -1.09 0.94
C ILE A 139 -1.13 -1.33 -0.25
N GLU A 140 -0.68 -2.57 -0.41
CA GLU A 140 0.26 -2.95 -1.48
C GLU A 140 -0.35 -2.72 -2.88
N ALA A 141 -1.62 -3.09 -3.04
CA ALA A 141 -2.33 -2.98 -4.32
C ALA A 141 -2.51 -1.53 -4.75
N VAL A 142 -2.78 -0.60 -3.83
CA VAL A 142 -2.91 0.82 -4.17
C VAL A 142 -1.59 1.36 -4.73
N TYR A 143 -0.45 1.05 -4.11
CA TYR A 143 0.86 1.46 -4.60
C TYR A 143 1.16 0.83 -5.97
N GLN A 144 0.92 -0.47 -6.11
CA GLN A 144 1.16 -1.19 -7.36
C GLN A 144 0.37 -0.58 -8.53
N GLU A 145 -0.94 -0.41 -8.34
CA GLU A 145 -1.83 0.12 -9.38
C GLU A 145 -1.54 1.59 -9.68
N SER A 146 -1.13 2.38 -8.69
CA SER A 146 -0.77 3.79 -8.87
C SER A 146 0.50 3.94 -9.70
N PHE A 147 1.57 3.22 -9.36
CA PHE A 147 2.83 3.35 -10.07
C PHE A 147 2.83 2.60 -11.41
N ALA A 148 2.04 1.53 -11.56
CA ALA A 148 1.82 0.91 -12.87
C ALA A 148 1.14 1.89 -13.84
N HIS A 149 0.20 2.71 -13.34
CA HIS A 149 -0.41 3.76 -14.14
C HIS A 149 0.59 4.78 -14.68
N CYS A 150 1.61 5.13 -13.90
CA CYS A 150 2.70 6.01 -14.33
C CYS A 150 3.61 5.38 -15.40
N LEU A 151 3.56 4.05 -15.56
CA LEU A 151 4.34 3.31 -16.55
C LEU A 151 3.54 2.92 -17.80
N GLU A 152 2.22 3.13 -17.81
CA GLU A 152 1.37 2.86 -18.97
C GLU A 152 1.83 3.63 -20.21
N ASP A 153 1.46 3.13 -21.39
CA ASP A 153 1.79 3.77 -22.67
C ASP A 153 1.34 5.23 -22.72
N GLY A 154 2.19 6.06 -23.32
CA GLY A 154 1.96 7.50 -23.45
C GLY A 154 2.22 8.32 -22.19
N ASN A 155 2.78 7.72 -21.13
CA ASN A 155 3.26 8.49 -19.98
C ASN A 155 4.36 9.50 -20.38
N LYS A 156 4.46 10.56 -19.58
CA LYS A 156 5.48 11.61 -19.63
C LYS A 156 6.21 11.69 -18.29
N THR A 157 6.31 10.56 -17.60
CA THR A 157 6.92 10.48 -16.27
C THR A 157 8.33 11.05 -16.32
N PRO A 158 8.70 12.01 -15.44
CA PRO A 158 10.04 12.57 -15.42
C PRO A 158 11.08 11.47 -15.23
N VAL A 159 12.21 11.59 -15.93
CA VAL A 159 13.27 10.55 -15.92
C VAL A 159 13.78 10.30 -14.51
N GLU A 160 13.80 11.34 -13.66
CA GLU A 160 14.27 11.27 -12.28
C GLU A 160 13.35 10.43 -11.39
N LEU A 161 12.06 10.29 -11.76
CA LEU A 161 11.01 9.56 -11.03
C LEU A 161 10.72 8.17 -11.60
N THR A 162 11.29 7.85 -12.75
CA THR A 162 11.09 6.55 -13.42
C THR A 162 11.53 5.37 -12.53
N GLY A 163 12.59 5.56 -11.74
CA GLY A 163 13.06 4.55 -10.78
C GLY A 163 12.04 4.25 -9.67
N ALA A 164 11.33 5.26 -9.16
CA ALA A 164 10.25 5.08 -8.20
C ALA A 164 9.08 4.34 -8.85
N CYS A 165 8.68 4.76 -10.06
CA CYS A 165 7.59 4.12 -10.78
C CYS A 165 7.87 2.64 -11.08
N HIS A 166 9.09 2.29 -11.49
CA HIS A 166 9.45 0.88 -11.69
C HIS A 166 9.52 0.05 -10.41
N ARG A 167 9.76 0.66 -9.24
CA ARG A 167 9.84 -0.09 -7.98
C ARG A 167 8.51 -0.76 -7.62
N TRP A 168 7.40 -0.02 -7.72
CA TRP A 168 6.08 -0.53 -7.38
C TRP A 168 5.21 -0.82 -8.62
N GLY A 169 5.48 -0.20 -9.76
CA GLY A 169 4.70 -0.41 -10.98
C GLY A 169 5.07 -1.65 -11.80
N ASN A 170 6.07 -2.43 -11.39
CA ASN A 170 6.53 -3.59 -12.16
C ASN A 170 5.64 -4.84 -12.00
N ASP A 171 5.75 -5.76 -12.96
CA ASP A 171 4.98 -7.01 -13.00
C ASP A 171 5.28 -7.95 -11.83
N GLY A 172 6.51 -7.94 -11.30
CA GLY A 172 6.88 -8.76 -10.14
C GLY A 172 6.08 -8.36 -8.89
N PHE A 173 5.96 -7.05 -8.64
CA PHE A 173 5.15 -6.54 -7.54
C PHE A 173 3.65 -6.74 -7.79
N LYS A 174 3.19 -6.68 -9.04
CA LYS A 174 1.82 -7.06 -9.41
C LYS A 174 1.51 -8.53 -9.09
N GLN A 175 2.42 -9.44 -9.40
CA GLN A 175 2.28 -10.86 -9.06
C GLN A 175 2.30 -11.08 -7.55
N TYR A 176 3.13 -10.33 -6.82
CA TYR A 176 3.14 -10.32 -5.37
C TYR A 176 1.77 -9.91 -4.80
N CYS A 177 1.25 -8.74 -5.20
CA CYS A 177 -0.07 -8.26 -4.79
C CYS A 177 -1.19 -9.28 -5.11
N SER A 178 -1.11 -9.94 -6.26
CA SER A 178 -2.06 -11.00 -6.63
C SER A 178 -1.99 -12.20 -5.68
N SER A 179 -0.78 -12.57 -5.22
CA SER A 179 -0.58 -13.65 -4.25
C SER A 179 -1.17 -13.28 -2.88
N VAL A 180 -0.95 -12.05 -2.41
CA VAL A 180 -1.56 -11.55 -1.16
C VAL A 180 -3.08 -11.49 -1.28
N LYS A 181 -3.61 -11.06 -2.43
CA LYS A 181 -5.05 -11.04 -2.71
C LYS A 181 -5.67 -12.42 -2.61
N ASN A 182 -5.03 -13.43 -3.19
CA ASN A 182 -5.53 -14.80 -3.18
C ASN A 182 -5.62 -15.36 -1.76
N ILE A 183 -4.69 -15.01 -0.88
CA ILE A 183 -4.75 -15.37 0.54
C ILE A 183 -5.97 -14.70 1.18
N ALA A 184 -6.12 -13.39 1.01
CA ALA A 184 -7.24 -12.64 1.58
C ALA A 184 -8.60 -13.19 1.09
N GLU A 185 -8.77 -13.40 -0.22
CA GLU A 185 -9.97 -13.99 -0.81
C GLU A 185 -10.31 -15.37 -0.22
N ARG A 186 -9.33 -16.28 -0.16
CA ARG A 186 -9.54 -17.61 0.43
C ARG A 186 -9.95 -17.54 1.91
N CYS A 187 -9.36 -16.62 2.67
CA CYS A 187 -9.72 -16.36 4.05
C CYS A 187 -11.15 -15.80 4.18
N LEU A 188 -11.57 -14.92 3.26
CA LEU A 188 -12.89 -14.30 3.24
C LEU A 188 -13.99 -15.27 2.79
N GLU A 189 -13.72 -16.20 1.87
CA GLU A 189 -14.70 -17.19 1.41
C GLU A 189 -15.27 -18.03 2.56
N ASN A 190 -14.50 -18.23 3.63
CA ASN A 190 -14.88 -19.02 4.81
C ASN A 190 -15.25 -18.15 6.03
N ALA A 191 -15.24 -16.82 5.89
CA ALA A 191 -15.46 -15.90 6.99
C ALA A 191 -16.94 -15.78 7.37
N SER A 192 -17.21 -15.44 8.64
CA SER A 192 -18.56 -15.08 9.08
C SER A 192 -18.99 -13.73 8.47
N GLY A 193 -20.30 -13.47 8.45
CA GLY A 193 -20.83 -12.19 7.96
C GLY A 193 -20.30 -10.97 8.71
N GLU A 194 -20.03 -11.11 10.01
CA GLU A 194 -19.39 -10.06 10.83
C GLU A 194 -17.98 -9.75 10.35
N VAL A 195 -17.16 -10.79 10.13
CA VAL A 195 -15.77 -10.63 9.65
C VAL A 195 -15.73 -10.09 8.23
N LEU A 196 -16.69 -10.47 7.38
CA LEU A 196 -16.84 -9.88 6.04
C LEU A 196 -17.13 -8.38 6.12
N GLY A 197 -18.05 -7.96 7.00
CA GLY A 197 -18.34 -6.54 7.22
C GLY A 197 -17.12 -5.76 7.71
N GLU A 198 -16.42 -6.29 8.72
CA GLU A 198 -15.21 -5.68 9.27
C GLU A 198 -14.09 -5.55 8.23
N ALA A 199 -13.87 -6.59 7.40
CA ALA A 199 -12.88 -6.56 6.33
C ALA A 199 -13.23 -5.54 5.23
N GLU A 200 -14.53 -5.40 4.89
CA GLU A 200 -14.98 -4.39 3.95
C GLU A 200 -14.75 -2.96 4.49
N ASP A 201 -15.10 -2.71 5.75
CA ASP A 201 -14.90 -1.41 6.39
C ASP A 201 -13.41 -1.05 6.46
N VAL A 202 -12.55 -2.03 6.76
CA VAL A 202 -11.09 -1.88 6.76
C VAL A 202 -10.54 -1.60 5.37
N LEU A 203 -11.05 -2.27 4.33
CA LEU A 203 -10.70 -1.96 2.94
C LEU A 203 -11.02 -0.50 2.61
N VAL A 204 -12.24 -0.04 2.88
CA VAL A 204 -12.62 1.35 2.65
C VAL A 204 -11.72 2.30 3.43
N ARG A 205 -11.41 1.96 4.69
CA ARG A 205 -10.54 2.78 5.54
C ARG A 205 -9.13 2.91 5.00
N VAL A 206 -8.54 1.84 4.47
CA VAL A 206 -7.25 1.89 3.78
C VAL A 206 -7.33 2.85 2.59
N LEU A 207 -8.36 2.74 1.74
CA LEU A 207 -8.49 3.60 0.56
C LEU A 207 -8.62 5.09 0.93
N GLU A 208 -9.34 5.42 2.01
CA GLU A 208 -9.40 6.79 2.53
C GLU A 208 -8.04 7.30 3.03
N LEU A 209 -7.29 6.46 3.74
CA LEU A 209 -5.97 6.80 4.27
C LEU A 209 -4.96 7.00 3.13
N GLU A 210 -4.99 6.16 2.10
CA GLU A 210 -4.18 6.29 0.89
C GLU A 210 -4.47 7.61 0.16
N VAL A 211 -5.75 7.98 -0.01
CA VAL A 211 -6.12 9.28 -0.59
C VAL A 211 -5.54 10.44 0.22
N ALA A 212 -5.68 10.39 1.56
CA ALA A 212 -5.12 11.43 2.43
C ALA A 212 -3.58 11.48 2.36
N PHE A 213 -2.93 10.32 2.19
CA PHE A 213 -1.49 10.20 2.03
C PHE A 213 -1.00 10.82 0.72
N TRP A 214 -1.72 10.60 -0.38
CA TRP A 214 -1.41 11.27 -1.64
C TRP A 214 -1.69 12.78 -1.60
N GLU A 215 -2.74 13.20 -0.91
CA GLU A 215 -3.08 14.61 -0.78
C GLU A 215 -2.02 15.38 0.01
N MET A 216 -1.51 14.82 1.12
CA MET A 216 -0.47 15.48 1.93
C MET A 216 0.82 15.75 1.11
N SER A 217 1.06 14.93 0.08
CA SER A 217 2.24 15.02 -0.77
C SER A 217 2.20 16.26 -1.68
N ARG A 218 1.03 16.79 -2.00
CA ARG A 218 0.87 17.94 -2.92
C ARG A 218 1.32 19.27 -2.32
N GLY A 219 1.75 19.30 -1.05
CA GLY A 219 2.24 20.50 -0.37
C GLY A 219 1.11 21.46 -0.03
N GLY A 220 0.57 21.36 1.19
CA GLY A 220 -0.26 22.41 1.80
C GLY A 220 -1.62 21.95 2.35
N GLN A 221 -1.64 21.54 3.62
CA GLN A 221 -2.35 22.27 4.69
C GLN A 221 -1.47 22.31 5.94
#